data_AF-A0A661BEY8-F1
#
_entry.id   AF-A0A661BEY8-F1
#
_cell.length_a   1.000
_cell.length_b   1.000
_cell.length_c   1.000
_cell.angle_alpha   90.00
_cell.angle_beta   90.00
_cell.angle_gamma   90.00
#
_symmetry.space_group_name_H-M   'P 1'
#
loop_
_entity.id
_entity.type
_entity.pdbx_description
1 polymer ?
#
loop_
_entity_poly.entity_id
_entity_poly.type
_entity_poly.pdbx_seq_one_letter_code
_entity_poly.pdbx_strand_id
1 'polypeptide(L)'
;MLITDTVGFIKKLPHNLIESFKSTLAETREADLILIISDASHSAISEHLEIVANELNNISAPENRIQVMNKIDLLTPEQMSYIRRTFPKSHLISAKTGTGIDSLKSFILDQAKKNQKEEYNEQN
;
A
#
# COMPACT_ATOMS: atom_id res chain seq x y z
N MET A 1 -9.95 5.31 -13.86
CA MET A 1 -9.01 4.99 -12.77
C MET A 1 -7.68 5.61 -13.12
N LEU A 2 -7.26 6.61 -12.35
CA LEU A 2 -5.91 7.18 -12.41
C LEU A 2 -5.03 6.40 -11.44
N ILE A 3 -3.78 6.11 -11.81
CA ILE A 3 -2.80 5.52 -10.91
C ILE A 3 -1.62 6.47 -10.86
N THR A 4 -1.28 6.94 -9.67
CA THR A 4 -0.11 7.77 -9.43
C THR A 4 0.93 6.94 -8.70
N ASP A 5 2.14 6.86 -9.27
CA ASP A 5 3.28 6.29 -8.57
C ASP A 5 3.85 7.35 -7.63
N THR A 6 3.94 7.02 -6.35
CA THR A 6 4.43 7.94 -5.31
C THR A 6 5.86 7.61 -4.95
N VAL A 7 6.57 8.57 -4.37
CA VAL A 7 7.95 8.34 -3.93
C VAL A 7 7.94 7.30 -2.81
N GLY A 8 8.70 6.21 -2.98
CA GLY A 8 8.81 5.16 -1.97
C GLY A 8 9.46 5.64 -0.67
N PHE A 9 9.09 5.05 0.46
CA PHE A 9 9.68 5.37 1.77
C PHE A 9 11.13 4.88 1.83
N ILE A 10 12.08 5.82 1.89
CA ILE A 10 13.52 5.55 2.01
C ILE A 10 13.93 5.75 3.47
N LYS A 11 14.55 4.73 4.10
CA LYS A 11 15.16 4.88 5.43
C LYS A 11 16.27 5.95 5.38
N LYS A 12 16.24 6.88 6.34
CA LYS A 12 17.21 8.00 6.50
C LYS A 12 17.20 9.02 5.36
N LEU A 13 16.04 9.61 5.06
CA LEU A 13 16.05 10.88 4.33
C LEU A 13 16.71 11.95 5.20
N PRO A 14 17.71 12.69 4.71
CA PRO A 14 18.22 13.85 5.43
C PRO A 14 17.09 14.86 5.65
N HIS A 15 17.10 15.56 6.79
CA HIS A 15 15.96 16.38 7.25
C HIS A 15 15.39 17.35 6.20
N ASN A 16 16.22 17.85 5.30
CA ASN A 16 15.83 18.73 4.20
C ASN A 16 15.03 18.02 3.07
N LEU A 17 15.25 16.72 2.85
CA LEU A 17 14.48 15.92 1.88
C LEU A 17 13.14 15.44 2.44
N ILE A 18 12.95 15.49 3.77
CA ILE A 18 11.69 15.10 4.42
C ILE A 18 10.55 16.06 4.00
N GLU A 19 10.81 17.37 3.88
CA GLU A 19 9.76 18.31 3.46
C GLU A 19 9.34 18.12 2.01
N SER A 20 10.30 17.94 1.09
CA SER A 20 9.98 17.64 -0.31
C SER A 20 9.23 16.31 -0.45
N PHE A 21 9.61 15.30 0.33
CA PHE A 21 8.93 14.00 0.38
C PHE A 21 7.50 14.11 0.91
N LYS A 22 7.29 14.90 1.97
CA LYS A 22 5.96 15.22 2.51
C LYS A 22 5.09 15.96 1.49
N SER A 23 5.67 16.88 0.70
CA SER A 23 4.93 17.58 -0.34
C SER A 23 4.44 16.63 -1.44
N THR A 24 5.26 15.67 -1.88
CA THR A 24 4.83 14.65 -2.85
C THR A 24 3.86 13.63 -2.25
N LEU A 25 3.98 13.31 -0.96
CA LEU A 25 3.00 12.49 -0.25
C LEU A 25 1.70 13.23 0.01
N ALA A 26 1.68 14.57 0.04
CA ALA A 26 0.46 15.34 0.24
C ALA A 26 -0.58 15.07 -0.86
N GLU A 27 -0.14 14.75 -2.08
CA GLU A 27 -1.03 14.29 -3.17
C GLU A 27 -1.80 13.00 -2.79
N THR A 28 -1.26 12.20 -1.88
CA THR A 28 -1.93 10.98 -1.37
C THR A 28 -3.17 11.31 -0.53
N ARG A 29 -3.34 12.56 -0.07
CA ARG A 29 -4.54 13.01 0.66
C ARG A 29 -5.79 13.01 -0.22
N GLU A 30 -5.62 13.18 -1.52
CA GLU A 30 -6.72 13.23 -2.49
C GLU A 30 -7.06 11.86 -3.06
N ALA A 31 -6.33 10.81 -2.67
CA ALA A 31 -6.55 9.47 -3.21
C ALA A 31 -7.80 8.82 -2.60
N ASP A 32 -8.69 8.27 -3.42
CA ASP A 32 -9.83 7.48 -2.93
C ASP A 32 -9.38 6.13 -2.32
N LEU A 33 -8.18 5.69 -2.68
CA LEU A 33 -7.62 4.40 -2.32
C LEU A 33 -6.09 4.44 -2.34
N ILE A 34 -5.47 3.92 -1.28
CA ILE A 34 -4.02 3.89 -1.14
C ILE A 34 -3.53 2.43 -1.14
N LEU A 35 -2.53 2.13 -1.96
CA LEU A 35 -1.86 0.83 -1.94
C LEU A 35 -0.53 0.96 -1.20
N ILE A 36 -0.38 0.21 -0.12
CA ILE A 36 0.87 0.11 0.63
C ILE A 36 1.59 -1.16 0.19
N ILE A 37 2.53 -1.01 -0.75
CA ILE A 37 3.31 -2.11 -1.31
C ILE A 37 4.58 -2.29 -0.48
N SER A 38 4.77 -3.49 0.09
CA SER A 38 5.92 -3.82 0.94
C SER A 38 6.67 -5.06 0.44
N ASP A 39 7.98 -5.10 0.66
CA ASP A 39 8.80 -6.27 0.36
C ASP A 39 8.60 -7.35 1.43
N ALA A 40 7.91 -8.43 1.06
CA ALA A 40 7.58 -9.54 1.94
C ALA A 40 8.81 -10.31 2.45
N SER A 41 9.93 -10.23 1.72
CA SER A 41 11.19 -10.93 2.07
C SER A 41 12.02 -10.18 3.11
N HIS A 42 11.66 -8.92 3.40
CA HIS A 42 12.43 -8.08 4.28
C HIS A 42 12.10 -8.35 5.76
N SER A 43 13.12 -8.58 6.59
CA SER A 43 12.93 -8.93 8.01
C SER A 43 12.29 -7.80 8.84
N ALA A 44 12.52 -6.55 8.47
CA ALA A 44 11.99 -5.36 9.15
C ALA A 44 10.64 -4.86 8.59
N ILE A 45 9.88 -5.71 7.89
CA ILE A 45 8.63 -5.30 7.23
C ILE A 45 7.61 -4.66 8.19
N SER A 46 7.45 -5.20 9.39
CA SER A 46 6.50 -4.67 10.37
C SER A 46 6.86 -3.26 10.83
N GLU A 47 8.14 -3.01 11.10
CA GLU A 47 8.66 -1.68 11.47
C GLU A 47 8.42 -0.67 10.34
N HIS A 48 8.69 -1.08 9.09
CA HIS A 48 8.47 -0.22 7.93
C HIS A 48 6.98 0.11 7.74
N LEU A 49 6.10 -0.88 7.86
CA LEU A 49 4.66 -0.66 7.76
C LEU A 49 4.14 0.29 8.85
N GLU A 50 4.65 0.18 10.07
CA GLU A 50 4.31 1.08 11.17
C GLU A 50 4.74 2.53 10.88
N ILE A 51 5.97 2.73 10.40
CA ILE A 51 6.46 4.05 10.00
C ILE A 51 5.58 4.64 8.89
N VAL A 52 5.26 3.86 7.86
CA VAL A 52 4.41 4.30 6.76
C VAL A 52 3.01 4.66 7.26
N ALA A 53 2.42 3.84 8.12
CA ALA A 53 1.10 4.10 8.68
C ALA A 53 1.09 5.41 9.48
N ASN A 54 2.12 5.67 10.28
CA ASN A 54 2.26 6.90 11.05
C ASN A 54 2.40 8.13 10.15
N GLU A 55 3.22 8.07 9.11
CA GLU A 55 3.38 9.19 8.18
C GLU A 55 2.10 9.48 7.39
N LEU A 56 1.40 8.44 6.93
CA LEU A 56 0.09 8.60 6.29
C LEU A 56 -0.95 9.24 7.23
N ASN A 57 -0.91 8.90 8.52
CA ASN A 57 -1.78 9.52 9.51
C ASN A 57 -1.40 11.00 9.77
N ASN A 58 -0.09 11.30 9.84
CA ASN A 58 0.41 12.66 10.03
C ASN A 58 -0.03 13.61 8.92
N ILE A 59 -0.11 13.11 7.69
CA ILE A 59 -0.60 13.89 6.55
C ILE A 59 -2.11 13.79 6.36
N SER A 60 -2.87 13.21 7.30
CA SER A 60 -4.32 13.01 7.19
C SER A 60 -4.75 12.28 5.90
N ALA A 61 -3.96 11.30 5.46
CA ALA A 61 -4.30 10.50 4.29
C ALA A 61 -5.47 9.54 4.59
N PRO A 62 -6.33 9.25 3.60
CA PRO A 62 -7.50 8.39 3.76
C PRO A 62 -7.20 7.03 4.43
N GLU A 63 -8.19 6.52 5.17
CA GLU A 63 -8.09 5.23 5.87
C GLU A 63 -8.30 4.03 4.94
N ASN A 64 -8.85 4.24 3.74
CA ASN A 64 -9.03 3.18 2.75
C ASN A 64 -7.68 2.76 2.13
N ARG A 65 -7.00 1.84 2.83
CA ARG A 65 -5.64 1.40 2.53
C ARG A 65 -5.60 -0.11 2.27
N ILE A 66 -4.97 -0.52 1.17
CA ILE A 66 -4.75 -1.92 0.81
C ILE A 66 -3.29 -2.27 1.04
N GLN A 67 -3.04 -3.28 1.87
CA GLN A 67 -1.69 -3.82 2.05
C GLN A 67 -1.37 -4.85 0.96
N VAL A 68 -0.21 -4.68 0.32
CA VAL A 68 0.27 -5.56 -0.74
C VAL A 68 1.67 -6.05 -0.40
N MET A 69 1.82 -7.35 -0.21
CA MET A 69 3.11 -8.00 0.07
C MET A 69 3.70 -8.46 -1.26
N ASN A 70 4.67 -7.70 -1.76
CA ASN A 70 5.39 -7.97 -3.00
C ASN A 70 6.62 -8.87 -2.76
N LYS A 71 7.18 -9.40 -3.85
CA LYS A 71 8.37 -10.29 -3.88
C LYS A 71 8.16 -11.64 -3.22
N ILE A 72 6.94 -12.17 -3.27
CA ILE A 72 6.65 -13.50 -2.71
C ILE A 72 7.44 -14.63 -3.38
N ASP A 73 7.99 -14.39 -4.57
CA ASP A 73 8.89 -15.31 -5.28
C ASP A 73 10.21 -15.57 -4.55
N LEU A 74 10.56 -14.72 -3.58
CA LEU A 74 11.76 -14.86 -2.75
C LEU A 74 11.49 -15.62 -1.44
N LEU A 75 10.23 -15.95 -1.13
CA LEU A 75 9.88 -16.54 0.16
C LEU A 75 9.98 -18.06 0.16
N THR A 76 10.53 -18.59 1.24
CA THR A 76 10.36 -20.00 1.60
C THR A 76 8.91 -20.28 2.04
N PRO A 77 8.45 -21.56 2.03
CA PRO A 77 7.12 -21.92 2.52
C PRO A 77 6.83 -21.48 3.97
N GLU A 78 7.86 -21.48 4.82
CA GLU A 78 7.75 -21.02 6.21
C GLU A 78 7.53 -19.51 6.29
N GLN A 79 8.33 -18.73 5.55
CA GLN A 79 8.16 -17.27 5.48
C GLN A 79 6.82 -16.89 4.87
N MET A 80 6.38 -17.58 3.82
CA MET A 80 5.06 -17.40 3.23
C MET A 80 3.95 -17.63 4.26
N SER A 81 4.08 -18.68 5.07
CA SER A 81 3.12 -19.00 6.13
C SER A 81 3.13 -17.97 7.25
N TYR A 82 4.30 -17.44 7.60
CA TYR A 82 4.44 -16.33 8.54
C TYR A 82 3.71 -15.07 8.02
N ILE A 83 3.99 -14.63 6.79
CA ILE A 83 3.33 -13.46 6.19
C ILE A 83 1.81 -13.62 6.16
N ARG A 84 1.29 -14.79 5.77
CA ARG A 84 -0.17 -15.05 5.78
C ARG A 84 -0.80 -14.94 7.16
N ARG A 85 -0.10 -15.36 8.22
CA ARG A 85 -0.58 -15.25 9.60
C ARG A 85 -0.50 -13.83 10.15
N THR A 86 0.61 -13.14 9.86
CA THR A 86 0.88 -11.80 10.40
C THR A 86 0.10 -10.72 9.66
N PHE A 87 -0.11 -10.88 8.35
CA PHE A 87 -0.81 -9.93 7.48
C PHE A 87 -1.97 -10.61 6.73
N PRO A 88 -3.00 -11.13 7.43
CA PRO A 88 -4.02 -11.99 6.83
C PRO A 88 -4.93 -11.29 5.81
N LYS A 89 -5.00 -9.96 5.86
CA LYS A 89 -5.78 -9.13 4.92
C LYS A 89 -4.96 -8.62 3.73
N SER A 90 -3.67 -8.96 3.65
CA SER A 90 -2.79 -8.46 2.60
C SER A 90 -2.91 -9.24 1.30
N HIS A 91 -2.72 -8.56 0.18
CA HIS A 91 -2.60 -9.19 -1.13
C HIS A 91 -1.16 -9.63 -1.36
N LEU A 92 -0.96 -10.93 -1.59
CA LEU A 92 0.35 -11.52 -1.85
C LEU A 92 0.63 -11.51 -3.36
N ILE A 93 1.69 -10.83 -3.79
CA ILE A 93 2.07 -10.72 -5.19
C ILE A 93 3.56 -10.92 -5.42
N SER A 94 3.91 -11.28 -6.64
CA SER A 94 5.25 -11.02 -7.19
C SER A 94 5.09 -10.18 -8.43
N ALA A 95 5.50 -8.92 -8.36
CA ALA A 95 5.57 -8.05 -9.53
C ALA A 95 6.56 -8.57 -10.58
N LYS A 96 7.56 -9.36 -10.16
CA LYS A 96 8.57 -9.96 -11.05
C LYS A 96 8.00 -11.10 -11.90
N THR A 97 7.24 -12.00 -11.28
CA THR A 97 6.68 -13.17 -11.98
C THR A 97 5.25 -12.94 -12.50
N GLY A 98 4.58 -11.88 -12.04
CA GLY A 98 3.17 -11.61 -12.31
C GLY A 98 2.21 -12.36 -11.38
N THR A 99 2.71 -13.21 -10.47
CA THR A 99 1.86 -13.98 -9.55
C THR A 99 1.03 -13.03 -8.68
N GLY A 100 -0.29 -13.26 -8.62
CA GLY A 100 -1.22 -12.49 -7.78
C GLY A 100 -1.66 -11.15 -8.35
N ILE A 101 -1.07 -10.67 -9.45
CA ILE A 101 -1.38 -9.35 -10.03
C ILE A 101 -2.82 -9.25 -10.53
N ASP A 102 -3.33 -10.25 -11.23
CA ASP A 102 -4.71 -10.20 -11.76
C ASP A 102 -5.77 -10.19 -10.65
N SER A 103 -5.51 -10.92 -9.56
CA SER A 103 -6.37 -10.92 -8.38
C SER A 103 -6.36 -9.55 -7.70
N LEU A 104 -5.17 -8.96 -7.52
CA LEU A 104 -5.02 -7.62 -6.95
C LEU A 104 -5.74 -6.57 -7.83
N LYS A 105 -5.54 -6.61 -9.16
CA LYS A 105 -6.21 -5.71 -10.11
C LYS A 105 -7.73 -5.81 -10.00
N SER A 106 -8.26 -7.03 -9.95
CA SER A 106 -9.70 -7.26 -9.83
C SER A 106 -10.25 -6.71 -8.53
N PHE A 107 -9.51 -6.88 -7.42
CA PHE A 107 -9.87 -6.33 -6.12
C PHE A 107 -9.89 -4.80 -6.12
N ILE A 108 -8.84 -4.15 -6.66
CA ILE A 108 -8.77 -2.69 -6.77
C ILE A 108 -9.96 -2.15 -7.57
N LEU A 109 -10.30 -2.79 -8.69
CA LEU A 109 -11.43 -2.38 -9.52
C LEU A 109 -12.78 -2.52 -8.79
N ASP A 110 -12.92 -3.51 -7.91
CA ASP A 110 -14.12 -3.66 -7.08
C ASP A 110 -14.20 -2.57 -6.00
N GLN A 111 -13.09 -2.27 -5.33
CA GLN A 111 -13.03 -1.20 -4.33
C GLN A 111 -13.33 0.17 -4.95
N ALA A 112 -12.71 0.49 -6.09
CA ALA A 112 -12.95 1.75 -6.79
C ALA A 112 -14.43 1.94 -7.20
N LYS A 113 -15.13 0.86 -7.53
CA LYS A 113 -16.57 0.90 -7.85
C LYS A 113 -17.45 1.11 -6.62
N LYS A 114 -17.04 0.63 -5.45
CA LYS A 114 -17.77 0.80 -4.19
C LYS A 114 -17.75 2.25 -3.74
N ASN A 115 -16.56 2.86 -3.74
CA ASN A 115 -16.40 4.27 -3.38
C ASN A 115 -17.29 5.19 -4.24
N GLN A 116 -17.34 4.98 -5.57
CA GLN A 116 -18.20 5.77 -6.47
C GLN A 116 -19.70 5.65 -6.18
N LYS A 117 -20.16 4.49 -5.68
CA LYS A 117 -21.57 4.27 -5.34
C LYS A 117 -21.94 4.93 -4.02
N GLU A 118 -21.01 4.96 -3.07
CA GLU A 118 -21.20 5.60 -1.76
C GLU A 118 -21.34 7.11 -1.94
N GLU A 119 -20.46 7.75 -2.73
CA GLU A 119 -20.55 9.18 -3.06
C GLU A 119 -21.87 9.57 -3.75
N TYR A 120 -22.37 8.74 -4.66
CA TYR A 120 -23.65 9.00 -5.34
C TYR A 120 -24.85 8.92 -4.37
N ASN A 121 -24.79 8.04 -3.37
CA ASN A 121 -25.87 7.87 -2.41
C ASN A 121 -25.87 8.97 -1.32
N GLU A 122 -24.72 9.57 -1.01
CA GLU A 122 -24.62 10.67 -0.04
C GLU A 122 -25.08 12.02 -0.61
N GLN A 123 -25.17 12.14 -1.94
CA GLN A 123 -25.62 13.36 -2.63
C GLN A 123 -27.13 13.37 -2.96
N ASN A 124 -27.87 12.30 -2.63
CA ASN A 124 -29.32 12.17 -2.81
C ASN A 124 -30.06 12.06 -1.47
#